data_AF-A0AAN8DD13-F1
#
_entry.id   AF-A0AAN8DD13-F1
#
_cell.length_a   1.000
_cell.length_b   1.000
_cell.length_c   1.000
_cell.angle_alpha   90.00
_cell.angle_beta   90.00
_cell.angle_gamma   90.00
#
_symmetry.space_group_name_H-M   'P 1'
#
loop_
_entity.id
_entity.type
_entity.pdbx_description
1 polymer ?
#
loop_
_entity_poly.entity_id
_entity_poly.type
_entity_poly.pdbx_seq_one_letter_code
_entity_poly.pdbx_strand_id
1 'polypeptide(L)'
;MHTKDAAPVAAISAPDGEDINETNDDGVQYDAAEKQSYSELFSFIREELFLNPAVVPLIDFTARLVSRMNGLGITKVKSSTKKHMRRLLESEFGEALHIIQNDKGKVLLYPDNLSLSKLAKAHQALQAELHVMKSVKTEDSISKAALRM
;
A
#
# COMPACT_ATOMS: atom_id res chain seq x y z
N MET A 1 -25.24 -83.57 16.36
CA MET A 1 -26.17 -83.24 15.26
C MET A 1 -25.92 -81.75 14.97
N HIS A 2 -24.96 -81.36 14.12
CA HIS A 2 -25.05 -81.20 12.65
C HIS A 2 -26.42 -80.65 12.24
N THR A 3 -26.57 -79.40 11.78
CA THR A 3 -26.07 -78.80 10.50
C THR A 3 -25.81 -77.29 10.66
N LYS A 4 -24.74 -76.64 10.15
CA LYS A 4 -24.20 -76.41 8.79
C LYS A 4 -24.86 -75.23 8.03
N ASP A 5 -23.98 -74.39 7.46
CA ASP A 5 -24.14 -73.42 6.35
C ASP A 5 -24.75 -72.04 6.69
N ALA A 6 -24.38 -70.89 6.12
CA ALA A 6 -23.27 -70.41 5.28
C ALA A 6 -23.41 -68.87 5.20
N ALA A 7 -22.32 -68.11 5.03
CA ALA A 7 -22.37 -66.67 4.69
C ALA A 7 -22.75 -66.45 3.20
N PRO A 8 -23.27 -65.28 2.80
CA PRO A 8 -22.36 -64.28 2.18
C PRO A 8 -22.74 -62.78 2.34
N VAL A 9 -21.69 -61.96 2.51
CA VAL A 9 -21.35 -60.68 1.82
C VAL A 9 -22.46 -59.65 1.49
N ALA A 10 -22.44 -58.50 2.18
CA ALA A 10 -22.72 -57.10 1.74
C ALA A 10 -22.97 -56.26 3.03
N ALA A 11 -22.52 -55.03 3.24
CA ALA A 11 -22.06 -53.97 2.36
C ALA A 11 -20.93 -53.17 3.04
N ILE A 12 -20.01 -52.70 2.21
CA ILE A 12 -18.96 -51.77 2.56
C ILE A 12 -19.66 -50.43 2.85
N SER A 13 -19.70 -50.01 4.11
CA SER A 13 -20.09 -48.64 4.43
C SER A 13 -18.91 -47.76 4.05
N ALA A 14 -19.03 -47.11 2.89
CA ALA A 14 -18.13 -46.05 2.49
C ALA A 14 -18.14 -44.95 3.57
N PRO A 15 -16.98 -44.41 3.99
CA PRO A 15 -16.95 -43.08 4.55
C PRO A 15 -17.15 -42.13 3.35
N ASP A 16 -18.38 -41.65 3.16
CA ASP A 16 -18.63 -40.58 2.20
C ASP A 16 -17.80 -39.37 2.61
N GLY A 17 -16.77 -39.16 1.79
CA GLY A 17 -16.24 -37.89 1.34
C GLY A 17 -16.56 -36.68 2.21
N GLU A 18 -15.55 -36.30 2.98
CA GLU A 18 -15.12 -34.93 3.20
C GLU A 18 -16.09 -33.85 2.72
N ASP A 19 -16.71 -33.21 3.71
CA ASP A 19 -17.27 -31.88 3.66
C ASP A 19 -16.24 -30.95 2.99
N ILE A 20 -16.37 -30.78 1.67
CA ILE A 20 -15.65 -29.76 0.91
C ILE A 20 -16.17 -28.41 1.39
N ASN A 21 -15.55 -27.94 2.47
CA ASN A 21 -15.61 -26.58 2.93
C ASN A 21 -15.15 -25.68 1.76
N GLU A 22 -16.11 -25.19 0.97
CA GLU A 22 -15.95 -24.07 0.05
C GLU A 22 -15.42 -22.89 0.86
N THR A 23 -14.11 -22.90 1.04
CA THR A 23 -13.36 -21.84 1.70
C THR A 23 -13.37 -20.69 0.71
N ASN A 24 -14.41 -19.86 0.78
CA ASN A 24 -14.66 -18.64 0.00
C ASN A 24 -13.44 -18.20 -0.84
N ASP A 25 -13.38 -18.63 -2.10
CA ASP A 25 -12.26 -18.43 -3.04
C ASP A 25 -11.86 -16.94 -3.14
N ASP A 26 -12.86 -16.06 -3.14
CA ASP A 26 -12.70 -14.60 -3.12
C ASP A 26 -11.88 -14.08 -1.92
N GLY A 27 -12.02 -14.72 -0.75
CA GLY A 27 -11.29 -14.35 0.46
C GLY A 27 -9.81 -14.74 0.37
N VAL A 28 -9.53 -15.92 -0.16
CA VAL A 28 -8.16 -16.43 -0.37
C VAL A 28 -7.45 -15.59 -1.44
N GLN A 29 -8.15 -15.25 -2.53
CA GLN A 29 -7.63 -14.40 -3.60
C GLN A 29 -7.31 -12.98 -3.09
N TYR A 30 -8.19 -12.40 -2.27
CA TYR A 30 -7.96 -11.07 -1.69
C TYR A 30 -6.71 -11.06 -0.81
N ASP A 31 -6.60 -12.02 0.12
CA ASP A 31 -5.49 -12.06 1.09
C ASP A 31 -4.15 -12.31 0.38
N ALA A 32 -4.15 -13.13 -0.68
CA ALA A 32 -2.97 -13.32 -1.53
C ALA A 32 -2.57 -12.02 -2.25
N ALA A 33 -3.53 -11.34 -2.88
CA ALA A 33 -3.29 -10.09 -3.57
C ALA A 33 -2.83 -8.97 -2.63
N GLU A 34 -3.39 -8.90 -1.42
CA GLU A 34 -2.99 -7.94 -0.38
C GLU A 34 -1.54 -8.19 0.06
N LYS A 35 -1.18 -9.44 0.38
CA LYS A 35 0.19 -9.80 0.77
C LYS A 35 1.19 -9.48 -0.34
N GLN A 36 0.88 -9.82 -1.59
CA GLN A 36 1.74 -9.51 -2.72
C GLN A 36 1.91 -7.99 -2.90
N SER A 37 0.82 -7.23 -2.84
CA SER A 37 0.85 -5.77 -3.00
C SER A 37 1.66 -5.09 -1.90
N TYR A 38 1.57 -5.57 -0.65
CA TYR A 38 2.43 -5.09 0.43
C TYR A 38 3.89 -5.46 0.24
N SER A 39 4.18 -6.69 -0.19
CA SER A 39 5.56 -7.11 -0.49
C SER A 39 6.20 -6.20 -1.55
N GLU A 40 5.48 -5.90 -2.64
CA GLU A 40 5.97 -4.98 -3.68
C GLU A 40 6.14 -3.54 -3.15
N LEU A 41 5.24 -3.08 -2.28
CA LEU A 41 5.38 -1.78 -1.63
C LEU A 41 6.62 -1.72 -0.74
N PHE A 42 6.92 -2.79 -0.01
CA PHE A 42 8.10 -2.85 0.84
C PHE A 42 9.39 -2.90 0.03
N SER A 43 9.42 -3.66 -1.07
CA SER A 43 10.53 -3.63 -2.03
C SER A 43 10.75 -2.24 -2.60
N PHE A 44 9.68 -1.56 -3.03
CA PHE A 44 9.78 -0.17 -3.50
C PHE A 44 10.39 0.76 -2.44
N ILE A 45 9.98 0.64 -1.17
CA ILE A 45 10.55 1.46 -0.11
C ILE A 45 12.07 1.18 0.02
N ARG A 46 12.48 -0.09 0.05
CA ARG A 46 13.91 -0.49 0.15
C ARG A 46 14.74 -0.04 -1.04
N GLU A 47 14.21 -0.21 -2.25
CA GLU A 47 14.97 -0.06 -3.48
C GLU A 47 14.90 1.36 -4.05
N GLU A 48 13.82 2.11 -3.80
CA GLU A 48 13.67 3.46 -4.34
C GLU A 48 13.77 4.51 -3.24
N LEU A 49 12.99 4.39 -2.16
CA LEU A 49 12.92 5.43 -1.12
C LEU A 49 14.20 5.51 -0.29
N PHE A 50 14.77 4.37 0.11
CA PHE A 50 16.02 4.37 0.85
C PHE A 50 17.23 4.76 -0.03
N LEU A 51 17.22 4.45 -1.34
CA LEU A 51 18.29 4.90 -2.25
C LEU A 51 18.19 6.40 -2.55
N ASN A 52 16.97 6.93 -2.69
CA ASN A 52 16.69 8.34 -2.90
C ASN A 52 15.80 8.91 -1.78
N PRO A 53 16.40 9.20 -0.61
CA PRO A 53 15.67 9.67 0.56
C PRO A 53 14.85 10.93 0.27
N ALA A 54 13.56 10.83 0.50
CA ALA A 54 12.60 11.91 0.36
C ALA A 54 11.50 11.80 1.41
N VAL A 55 10.80 12.90 1.65
CA VAL A 55 9.58 12.91 2.48
C VAL A 55 8.39 12.62 1.57
N VAL A 56 7.67 11.53 1.84
CA VAL A 56 6.57 11.04 1.00
C VAL A 56 5.26 10.99 1.80
N PRO A 57 4.15 11.50 1.28
CA PRO A 57 2.83 11.34 1.87
C PRO A 57 2.37 9.87 1.97
N LEU A 58 1.74 9.47 3.08
CA LEU A 58 1.16 8.13 3.23
C LEU A 58 0.07 7.83 2.18
N ILE A 59 -0.61 8.87 1.69
CA ILE A 59 -1.62 8.74 0.65
C ILE A 59 -1.03 8.20 -0.66
N ASP A 60 0.24 8.50 -0.96
CA ASP A 60 0.90 8.03 -2.17
C ASP A 60 1.18 6.53 -2.09
N PHE A 61 1.58 6.02 -0.92
CA PHE A 61 1.69 4.58 -0.66
C PHE A 61 0.33 3.89 -0.71
N THR A 62 -0.71 4.54 -0.18
CA THR A 62 -2.09 4.02 -0.28
C THR A 62 -2.51 3.89 -1.74
N ALA A 63 -2.27 4.93 -2.55
CA ALA A 63 -2.62 4.94 -3.97
C ALA A 63 -1.85 3.85 -4.74
N ARG A 64 -0.55 3.68 -4.44
CA ARG A 64 0.27 2.62 -5.04
C ARG A 64 -0.25 1.23 -4.69
N LEU A 65 -0.58 0.99 -3.42
CA LEU A 65 -1.15 -0.27 -2.95
C LEU A 65 -2.47 -0.58 -3.67
N VAL A 66 -3.40 0.39 -3.72
CA VAL A 66 -4.68 0.21 -4.40
C VAL A 66 -4.49 -0.05 -5.89
N SER A 67 -3.57 0.66 -6.55
CA SER A 67 -3.25 0.44 -7.97
C SER A 67 -2.76 -0.99 -8.23
N ARG A 68 -1.90 -1.52 -7.34
CA ARG A 68 -1.41 -2.92 -7.43
C ARG A 68 -2.51 -3.93 -7.20
N MET A 69 -3.32 -3.77 -6.16
CA MET A 69 -4.45 -4.65 -5.90
C MET A 69 -5.48 -4.65 -7.05
N ASN A 70 -5.76 -3.49 -7.64
CA ASN A 70 -6.61 -3.38 -8.82
C ASN A 70 -6.00 -4.15 -10.02
N GLY A 71 -4.69 -4.08 -10.21
CA GLY A 71 -3.97 -4.84 -11.25
C GLY A 71 -4.02 -6.35 -11.06
N LEU A 72 -4.20 -6.82 -9.81
CA LEU A 72 -4.40 -8.23 -9.46
C LEU A 72 -5.88 -8.66 -9.49
N GLY A 73 -6.78 -7.81 -10.00
CA GLY A 73 -8.21 -8.10 -10.14
C GLY A 73 -9.07 -7.70 -8.95
N ILE A 74 -8.48 -7.13 -7.88
CA ILE A 74 -9.24 -6.67 -6.71
C ILE A 74 -9.80 -5.28 -6.95
N THR A 75 -11.06 -5.20 -7.38
CA THR A 75 -11.72 -3.92 -7.71
C THR A 75 -12.13 -3.09 -6.49
N LYS A 76 -12.32 -3.73 -5.33
CA LYS A 76 -12.72 -3.09 -4.07
C LYS A 76 -11.76 -3.43 -2.95
N VAL A 77 -10.79 -2.54 -2.72
CA VAL A 77 -9.87 -2.65 -1.58
C VAL A 77 -10.60 -2.33 -0.28
N LYS A 78 -10.53 -3.24 0.70
CA LYS A 78 -11.15 -3.09 2.01
C LYS A 78 -10.59 -1.86 2.74
N SER A 79 -11.41 -1.20 3.53
CA SER A 79 -10.98 -0.06 4.35
C SER A 79 -9.95 -0.47 5.42
N SER A 80 -10.04 -1.71 5.92
CA SER A 80 -9.08 -2.30 6.86
C SER A 80 -7.66 -2.33 6.30
N THR A 81 -7.48 -2.71 5.04
CA THR A 81 -6.18 -2.70 4.35
C THR A 81 -5.52 -1.32 4.45
N LYS A 82 -6.27 -0.26 4.11
CA LYS A 82 -5.76 1.13 4.23
C LYS A 82 -5.47 1.52 5.68
N LYS A 83 -6.33 1.10 6.62
CA LYS A 83 -6.23 1.40 8.05
C LYS A 83 -4.99 0.75 8.69
N HIS A 84 -4.63 -0.46 8.27
CA HIS A 84 -3.53 -1.23 8.86
C HIS A 84 -2.17 -0.89 8.26
N MET A 85 -2.12 -0.19 7.13
CA MET A 85 -0.87 0.15 6.43
C MET A 85 0.16 0.83 7.33
N ARG A 86 -0.24 1.80 8.17
CA ARG A 86 0.70 2.47 9.09
C ARG A 86 1.37 1.47 10.02
N ARG A 87 0.58 0.62 10.68
CA ARG A 87 1.08 -0.39 11.61
C ARG A 87 1.99 -1.41 10.92
N LEU A 88 1.65 -1.79 9.68
CA LEU A 88 2.47 -2.71 8.89
C LEU A 88 3.82 -2.08 8.52
N LEU A 89 3.84 -0.81 8.11
CA LEU A 89 5.07 -0.09 7.81
C LEU A 89 5.96 0.08 9.06
N GLU A 90 5.36 0.45 10.20
CA GLU A 90 6.08 0.52 11.49
C GLU A 90 6.64 -0.86 11.90
N SER A 91 5.88 -1.94 11.67
CA SER A 91 6.33 -3.30 11.99
C SER A 91 7.45 -3.81 11.08
N GLU A 92 7.43 -3.44 9.79
CA GLU A 92 8.39 -3.92 8.80
C GLU A 92 9.72 -3.15 8.85
N PHE A 93 9.65 -1.83 9.06
CA PHE A 93 10.82 -0.95 8.97
C PHE A 93 11.30 -0.42 10.32
N GLY A 94 10.47 -0.45 11.36
CA GLY A 94 10.83 0.02 12.70
C GLY A 94 11.43 1.43 12.66
N GLU A 95 12.63 1.56 13.22
CA GLU A 95 13.36 2.83 13.31
C GLU A 95 13.92 3.31 11.96
N ALA A 96 13.94 2.47 10.93
CA ALA A 96 14.45 2.85 9.61
C ALA A 96 13.48 3.74 8.83
N LEU A 97 12.19 3.77 9.19
CA LEU A 97 11.17 4.58 8.53
C LEU A 97 10.37 5.37 9.56
N HIS A 98 10.52 6.70 9.52
CA HIS A 98 9.82 7.60 10.42
C HIS A 98 8.47 7.99 9.84
N ILE A 99 7.46 8.04 10.70
CA ILE A 99 6.09 8.45 10.35
C ILE A 99 5.68 9.62 11.23
N ILE A 100 5.40 10.76 10.60
CA ILE A 100 5.02 12.00 11.29
C ILE A 100 3.70 12.55 10.72
N GLN A 101 3.09 13.47 11.45
CA GLN A 101 1.98 14.28 10.94
C GLN A 101 2.46 15.71 10.74
N ASN A 102 2.07 16.33 9.64
CA ASN A 102 2.28 17.76 9.44
C ASN A 102 1.18 18.59 10.12
N ASP A 103 1.35 19.91 10.13
CA ASP A 103 0.41 20.86 10.74
C ASP A 103 -1.02 20.80 10.17
N LYS A 104 -1.19 20.16 9.00
CA LYS A 104 -2.48 19.97 8.33
C LYS A 104 -3.06 18.57 8.60
N GLY A 105 -2.49 17.81 9.53
CA GLY A 105 -2.89 16.44 9.87
C GLY A 105 -2.58 15.40 8.81
N LYS A 106 -1.79 15.74 7.76
CA LYS A 106 -1.38 14.76 6.75
C LYS A 106 -0.23 13.93 7.27
N VAL A 107 -0.34 12.61 7.11
CA VAL A 107 0.71 11.66 7.48
C VAL A 107 1.80 11.65 6.41
N LEU A 108 3.04 11.87 6.84
CA LEU A 108 4.24 11.87 6.03
C LEU A 108 5.19 10.78 6.52
N LEU A 109 5.96 10.21 5.61
CA LEU A 109 6.97 9.21 5.89
C LEU A 109 8.31 9.67 5.33
N TYR A 110 9.39 9.37 6.04
CA TYR A 110 10.73 9.58 5.55
C TYR A 110 11.68 8.51 6.10
N PRO A 111 12.66 8.04 5.30
CA PRO A 111 13.63 7.08 5.78
C PRO A 111 14.65 7.75 6.71
N ASP A 112 15.21 6.99 7.63
CA ASP A 112 16.18 7.47 8.63
C ASP A 112 17.47 8.02 8.01
N ASN A 113 17.85 7.51 6.84
CA ASN A 113 19.02 7.99 6.10
C ASN A 113 18.79 9.34 5.36
N LEU A 114 17.66 10.01 5.59
CA LEU A 114 17.41 11.37 5.10
C LEU A 114 18.21 12.40 5.91
N SER A 115 19.38 12.79 5.38
CA SER A 115 20.23 13.80 6.02
C SER A 115 19.61 15.21 5.99
N LEU A 116 19.86 16.00 7.03
CA LEU A 116 19.48 17.43 7.12
C LEU A 116 19.99 18.26 5.94
N SER A 117 21.19 17.96 5.43
CA SER A 117 21.77 18.67 4.29
C SER A 117 20.97 18.47 2.98
N LYS A 118 20.46 17.26 2.73
CA LYS A 118 19.53 16.98 1.63
C LYS A 118 18.24 17.79 1.79
N LEU A 119 17.70 17.83 3.01
CA LEU A 119 16.48 18.59 3.30
C LEU A 119 16.67 20.10 3.09
N ALA A 120 17.80 20.65 3.56
CA ALA A 120 18.13 22.06 3.38
C ALA A 120 18.27 22.45 1.91
N LYS A 121 18.95 21.62 1.11
CA LYS A 121 19.07 21.82 -0.35
C LYS A 121 17.71 21.77 -1.05
N ALA A 122 16.88 20.78 -0.72
CA ALA A 122 15.53 20.66 -1.29
C ALA A 122 14.66 21.87 -0.92
N HIS A 123 14.72 22.33 0.34
CA HIS A 123 14.01 23.52 0.79
C HIS A 123 14.47 24.79 0.07
N GLN A 124 15.79 24.97 -0.10
CA GLN A 124 16.34 26.10 -0.85
C GLN A 124 15.90 26.10 -2.32
N ALA A 125 15.92 24.94 -2.98
CA ALA A 125 15.44 24.80 -4.36
C ALA A 125 13.96 25.16 -4.48
N LEU A 126 13.11 24.64 -3.59
CA LEU A 126 11.67 24.96 -3.56
C LEU A 126 11.42 26.45 -3.31
N GLN A 127 12.20 27.10 -2.45
CA GLN A 127 12.08 28.54 -2.23
C GLN A 127 12.44 29.36 -3.48
N ALA A 128 13.48 28.94 -4.22
CA ALA A 128 13.86 29.57 -5.47
C ALA A 128 12.76 29.42 -6.54
N GLU A 129 12.21 28.21 -6.72
CA GLU A 129 11.10 27.96 -7.64
C GLU A 129 9.85 28.77 -7.29
N LEU A 130 9.48 28.82 -6.00
CA LEU A 130 8.35 29.64 -5.53
C LEU A 130 8.56 31.13 -5.79
N HIS A 131 9.79 31.61 -5.69
CA HIS A 131 10.10 33.01 -5.99
C HIS A 131 9.87 33.32 -7.47
N VAL A 132 10.37 32.47 -8.36
CA VAL A 132 10.17 32.59 -9.82
C VAL A 132 8.69 32.50 -10.19
N MET A 133 7.95 31.54 -9.62
CA MET A 133 6.51 31.42 -9.90
C MET A 133 5.72 32.64 -9.45
N LYS A 134 6.10 33.25 -8.32
CA LYS A 134 5.46 34.48 -7.83
C LYS A 134 5.73 35.65 -8.77
N SER A 135 6.97 35.84 -9.24
CA SER A 135 7.29 36.94 -10.16
C SER A 135 6.55 36.82 -11.49
N VAL A 136 6.50 35.61 -12.08
CA VAL A 136 5.75 35.37 -13.33
C VAL A 136 4.26 35.68 -13.15
N LYS A 137 3.64 35.21 -12.05
CA LYS A 137 2.22 35.50 -11.79
C LYS A 137 1.94 37.00 -11.59
N THR A 138 2.87 37.72 -10.99
CA THR A 138 2.77 39.17 -10.81
C THR A 138 2.85 39.88 -12.17
N GLU A 139 3.79 39.51 -13.04
CA GLU A 139 3.91 40.07 -14.39
C GLU A 139 2.67 39.79 -15.27
N ASP A 140 2.12 38.58 -15.22
CA ASP A 140 0.86 38.23 -15.90
C ASP A 140 -0.31 39.09 -15.40
N SER A 141 -0.38 39.34 -14.09
CA SER A 141 -1.45 40.16 -13.51
C SER A 141 -1.35 41.63 -13.90
N ILE A 142 -0.12 42.17 -13.97
CA ILE A 142 0.14 43.55 -14.40
C ILE A 142 -0.20 43.70 -15.89
N SER A 143 0.25 42.75 -16.72
CA SER A 143 -0.01 42.76 -18.16
C SER A 143 -1.51 42.69 -18.48
N LYS A 144 -2.25 41.84 -17.76
CA LYS A 144 -3.71 41.73 -17.91
C LYS A 144 -4.47 42.96 -17.42
N ALA A 145 -3.96 43.68 -16.42
CA ALA A 145 -4.55 44.94 -15.96
C ALA A 145 -4.30 46.08 -16.97
N ALA A 146 -3.10 46.16 -17.55
CA ALA A 146 -2.75 47.16 -18.55
C ALA A 146 -3.56 47.02 -19.86
N LEU A 147 -3.89 45.79 -20.27
CA LEU A 147 -4.73 45.50 -21.45
C LEU A 147 -6.23 45.81 -21.25
N ARG A 148 -6.67 46.14 -20.04
CA ARG A 148 -8.08 46.46 -19.72
C ARG A 148 -8.34 47.96 -19.52
N MET A 149 -7.31 48.80 -19.61
CA MET A 149 -7.41 50.26 -19.61
C MET A 149 -7.36 50.80 -21.03
#